data_AF-A0A059C8U3-F1
#
_entry.id   AF-A0A059C8U3-F1
#
_cell.length_a   1.000
_cell.length_b   1.000
_cell.length_c   1.000
_cell.angle_alpha   90.00
_cell.angle_beta   90.00
_cell.angle_gamma   90.00
#
_symmetry.space_group_name_H-M   'P 1'
#
loop_
_entity.id
_entity.type
_entity.pdbx_description
1 polymer ?
#
loop_
_entity_poly.entity_id
_entity_poly.type
_entity_poly.pdbx_seq_one_letter_code
_entity_poly.pdbx_strand_id
1 'polypeptide(L)'
;YLAHGTATDYMYDIARVPMAFTFEIYGDGAASPKDCFKMFNPTDISTYNRVLSDWSAAFFTIFKHGPRYLDEIHLKDSRPSSWESMDEYLEGYLMDRSSRYGKKMEVLDFGMQEIRTYFRLFLLSFVLLMFMFCSRISKSKLSRPGVPSVPV
;
A
#
# COMPACT_ATOMS: atom_id res chain seq x y z
N TYR A 1 9.35 17.53 -15.04
CA TYR A 1 8.43 17.33 -16.18
C TYR A 1 7.06 17.83 -15.76
N LEU A 2 6.18 18.15 -16.71
CA LEU A 2 4.78 18.42 -16.39
C LEU A 2 4.03 17.10 -16.33
N ALA A 3 3.40 16.81 -15.20
CA ALA A 3 2.47 15.70 -15.04
C ALA A 3 1.24 16.20 -14.30
N HIS A 4 0.10 16.15 -14.99
CA HIS A 4 -1.17 16.65 -14.51
C HIS A 4 -2.08 15.48 -14.12
N GLY A 5 -2.99 15.72 -13.17
CA GLY A 5 -3.97 14.73 -12.72
C GLY A 5 -3.37 13.70 -11.77
N THR A 6 -2.34 14.08 -11.02
CA THR A 6 -1.75 13.22 -10.00
C THR A 6 -2.66 13.10 -8.78
N ALA A 7 -2.40 12.08 -7.94
CA ALA A 7 -3.11 11.97 -6.66
C ALA A 7 -2.92 13.24 -5.81
N THR A 8 -1.75 13.87 -5.86
CA THR A 8 -1.43 15.08 -5.11
C THR A 8 -2.18 16.29 -5.62
N ASP A 9 -2.37 16.40 -6.93
CA ASP A 9 -3.23 17.44 -7.52
C ASP A 9 -4.67 17.31 -6.99
N TYR A 10 -5.22 16.08 -6.98
CA TYR A 10 -6.54 15.82 -6.42
C TYR A 10 -6.61 16.14 -4.92
N MET A 11 -5.61 15.71 -4.15
CA MET A 11 -5.53 15.97 -2.71
C MET A 11 -5.57 17.48 -2.42
N TYR A 12 -4.86 18.28 -3.21
CA TYR A 12 -4.79 19.72 -3.03
C TYR A 12 -6.04 20.45 -3.54
N ASP A 13 -6.44 20.21 -4.80
CA ASP A 13 -7.48 21.00 -5.46
C ASP A 13 -8.90 20.57 -5.08
N ILE A 14 -9.14 19.28 -4.92
CA ILE A 14 -10.48 18.72 -4.69
C ILE A 14 -10.68 18.38 -3.23
N ALA A 15 -9.81 17.56 -2.64
CA ALA A 15 -9.94 17.12 -1.26
C ALA A 15 -9.51 18.19 -0.23
N ARG A 16 -8.90 19.29 -0.69
CA ARG A 16 -8.46 20.42 0.14
C ARG A 16 -7.58 19.99 1.31
N VAL A 17 -6.71 19.01 1.09
CA VAL A 17 -5.72 18.58 2.08
C VAL A 17 -4.76 19.75 2.34
N PRO A 18 -4.63 20.24 3.59
CA PRO A 18 -3.87 21.45 3.90
C PRO A 18 -2.39 21.39 3.51
N MET A 19 -1.83 20.19 3.49
CA MET A 19 -0.46 19.93 3.04
C MET A 19 -0.43 18.63 2.22
N ALA A 20 -0.34 18.77 0.90
CA ALA A 20 -0.27 17.64 -0.03
C ALA A 20 1.15 17.53 -0.60
N PHE A 21 1.77 16.36 -0.47
CA PHE A 21 3.15 16.10 -0.91
C PHE A 21 3.25 14.81 -1.72
N THR A 22 4.16 14.80 -2.70
CA THR A 22 4.71 13.59 -3.30
C THR A 22 6.18 13.53 -2.97
N PHE A 23 6.63 12.41 -2.41
CA PHE A 23 8.04 12.20 -2.07
C PHE A 23 8.62 11.08 -2.93
N GLU A 24 9.65 11.42 -3.69
CA GLU A 24 10.51 10.45 -4.38
C GLU A 24 11.68 10.13 -3.45
N ILE A 25 11.68 8.95 -2.85
CA ILE A 25 12.48 8.67 -1.65
C ILE A 25 13.88 8.11 -1.93
N TYR A 26 14.15 7.70 -3.16
CA TYR A 26 15.43 7.15 -3.56
C TYR A 26 15.68 7.34 -5.05
N GLY A 27 16.95 7.56 -5.42
CA GLY A 27 17.40 7.58 -6.80
C GLY A 27 18.92 7.42 -6.88
N ASP A 28 19.38 6.42 -7.63
CA ASP A 28 20.79 6.21 -7.95
C ASP A 28 21.10 6.78 -9.34
N GLY A 29 21.59 8.02 -9.38
CA GLY A 29 21.99 8.68 -10.63
C GLY A 29 23.23 8.09 -11.30
N ALA A 30 23.97 7.21 -10.61
CA ALA A 30 25.10 6.47 -11.18
C ALA A 30 24.68 5.10 -11.74
N ALA A 31 23.44 4.66 -11.51
CA ALA A 31 22.93 3.43 -12.10
C ALA A 31 22.89 3.53 -13.63
N SER A 32 23.10 2.40 -14.30
CA SER A 32 22.92 2.30 -15.74
C SER A 32 21.46 2.62 -16.10
N PRO A 33 21.18 3.38 -17.18
CA PRO A 33 19.81 3.60 -17.65
C PRO A 33 19.04 2.32 -18.00
N LYS A 34 19.75 1.18 -18.16
CA LYS A 34 19.16 -0.14 -18.41
C LYS A 34 18.85 -0.90 -17.13
N ASP A 35 19.41 -0.49 -15.99
CA ASP A 35 19.19 -1.09 -14.68
C ASP A 35 18.21 -0.23 -13.87
N CYS A 36 16.97 -0.20 -14.35
CA CYS A 36 15.91 0.59 -13.73
C CYS A 36 15.66 0.19 -12.27
N PHE A 37 15.87 -1.10 -11.93
CA PHE A 37 15.64 -1.55 -10.57
C PHE A 37 16.61 -0.88 -9.62
N LYS A 38 17.92 -0.92 -9.90
CA LYS A 38 18.92 -0.25 -9.09
C LYS A 38 18.77 1.27 -9.07
N MET A 39 18.34 1.86 -10.19
CA MET A 39 18.15 3.30 -10.29
C MET A 39 17.08 3.81 -9.32
N PHE A 40 16.02 3.03 -9.06
CA PHE A 40 14.88 3.45 -8.25
C PHE A 40 14.70 2.68 -6.95
N ASN A 41 15.52 1.67 -6.68
CA ASN A 41 15.43 0.87 -5.46
C ASN A 41 16.82 0.65 -4.85
N PRO A 42 16.94 0.77 -3.51
CA PRO A 42 18.12 0.30 -2.81
C PRO A 42 18.35 -1.19 -3.08
N THR A 43 19.54 -1.55 -3.57
CA THR A 43 19.89 -2.95 -3.87
C THR A 43 20.69 -3.62 -2.75
N ASP A 44 21.13 -2.84 -1.75
CA ASP A 44 21.88 -3.33 -0.60
C ASP A 44 21.24 -2.89 0.71
N ILE A 45 21.46 -3.70 1.76
CA ILE A 45 20.82 -3.51 3.07
C ILE A 45 21.24 -2.22 3.77
N SER A 46 22.47 -1.75 3.53
CA SER A 46 23.00 -0.54 4.16
C SER A 46 22.30 0.69 3.60
N THR A 47 22.20 0.79 2.28
CA THR A 47 21.48 1.86 1.59
C THR A 47 19.99 1.82 1.92
N TYR A 48 19.39 0.62 1.93
CA TYR A 48 18.00 0.43 2.33
C TYR A 48 17.72 0.99 3.74
N ASN A 49 18.51 0.59 4.73
CA ASN A 49 18.34 1.05 6.11
C ASN A 49 18.56 2.55 6.26
N ARG A 50 19.51 3.13 5.53
CA ARG A 50 19.73 4.59 5.52
C ARG A 50 18.51 5.33 4.98
N VAL A 51 18.05 4.95 3.79
CA VAL A 51 16.87 5.56 3.15
C VAL A 51 15.66 5.46 4.07
N LEU A 52 15.41 4.29 4.65
CA LEU A 52 14.32 4.08 5.59
C LEU A 52 14.45 5.00 6.81
N SER A 53 15.64 5.07 7.42
CA SER A 53 15.88 5.91 8.60
C SER A 53 15.69 7.40 8.30
N ASP A 54 16.27 7.90 7.21
CA ASP A 54 16.23 9.30 6.83
C ASP A 54 14.79 9.75 6.55
N TRP A 55 14.05 8.96 5.75
CA TRP A 55 12.65 9.27 5.45
C TRP A 55 11.74 9.10 6.66
N SER A 56 11.96 8.11 7.52
CA SER A 56 11.22 7.98 8.78
C SER A 56 11.40 9.23 9.64
N ALA A 57 12.63 9.72 9.79
CA ALA A 57 12.92 10.93 10.55
C ALA A 57 12.25 12.18 9.93
N ALA A 58 12.25 12.30 8.61
CA ALA A 58 11.55 13.37 7.92
C ALA A 58 10.04 13.34 8.20
N PHE A 59 9.39 12.18 8.09
CA PHE A 59 7.96 12.04 8.39
C PHE A 59 7.64 12.36 9.86
N PHE A 60 8.43 11.86 10.82
CA PHE A 60 8.25 12.22 12.22
C PHE A 60 8.41 13.72 12.48
N THR A 61 9.32 14.38 11.77
CA THR A 61 9.50 15.83 11.86
C THR A 61 8.26 16.55 11.35
N ILE A 62 7.73 16.15 10.19
CA ILE A 62 6.50 16.71 9.63
C ILE A 62 5.32 16.49 10.59
N PHE A 63 5.14 15.31 11.15
CA PHE A 63 4.03 15.07 12.09
C PHE A 63 4.17 15.85 13.40
N LYS A 64 5.40 16.01 13.90
CA LYS A 64 5.66 16.74 15.14
C LYS A 64 5.45 18.25 14.98
N HIS A 65 5.82 18.82 13.83
CA HIS A 65 5.82 20.26 13.61
C HIS A 65 4.66 20.75 12.73
N GLY A 66 4.07 19.87 11.93
CA GLY A 66 3.00 20.15 10.99
C GLY A 66 1.77 20.79 11.61
N PRO A 67 1.23 20.28 12.74
CA PRO A 67 0.06 20.89 13.38
C PRO A 67 0.28 22.37 13.73
N ARG A 68 1.43 22.72 14.31
CA ARG A 68 1.73 24.13 14.64
C ARG A 68 1.78 25.02 13.40
N TYR A 69 2.35 24.51 12.32
CA TYR A 69 2.39 25.25 11.05
C TYR A 69 0.98 25.44 10.46
N LEU A 70 0.11 24.43 10.60
CA LEU A 70 -1.29 24.53 10.19
C LEU A 70 -2.09 25.53 11.04
N ASP A 71 -1.86 25.55 12.36
CA ASP A 71 -2.47 26.51 13.27
C ASP A 71 -2.07 27.95 12.89
N GLU A 72 -0.79 28.18 12.58
CA GLU A 72 -0.30 29.49 12.11
C GLU A 72 -0.92 29.91 10.76
N ILE A 73 -1.17 28.96 9.86
CA ILE A 73 -1.87 29.23 8.58
C ILE A 73 -3.35 29.56 8.84
N HIS A 74 -4.04 28.78 9.69
CA HIS A 74 -5.45 29.03 10.04
C HIS A 74 -5.66 30.36 10.79
N LEU A 75 -4.69 30.79 11.60
CA LEU A 75 -4.73 32.10 12.26
C LEU A 75 -4.59 33.27 11.25
N LYS A 76 -3.98 33.04 10.09
CA LYS A 76 -3.91 34.02 8.99
C LYS A 76 -5.11 33.97 8.06
N ASP A 77 -5.71 32.79 7.90
CA ASP A 77 -6.89 32.57 7.08
C ASP A 77 -8.13 32.52 7.98
N SER A 78 -8.58 33.68 8.46
CA SER A 78 -9.77 33.80 9.31
C SER A 78 -11.05 33.38 8.56
N ARG A 79 -11.31 32.08 8.50
CA ARG A 79 -12.61 31.45 8.23
C ARG A 79 -12.76 30.21 9.11
N PRO A 80 -13.82 30.12 9.94
CA PRO A 80 -14.03 28.98 10.81
C PRO A 80 -14.67 27.87 10.00
N SER A 81 -13.91 26.87 9.59
CA SER A 81 -14.47 25.55 9.32
C SER A 81 -14.01 24.62 10.43
N SER A 82 -14.98 24.02 11.09
CA SER A 82 -14.84 22.93 12.06
C SER A 82 -13.91 21.82 11.54
N TRP A 83 -12.62 21.89 11.84
CA TRP A 83 -11.73 20.73 11.74
C TRP A 83 -11.75 20.08 13.12
N GLU A 84 -12.44 18.95 13.22
CA GLU A 84 -12.40 18.09 14.39
C GLU A 84 -10.94 17.65 14.59
N SER A 85 -10.39 17.94 15.77
CA SER A 85 -8.98 17.75 16.07
C SER A 85 -8.61 16.27 16.01
N MET A 86 -7.56 15.96 15.25
CA MET A 86 -7.00 14.61 15.19
C MET A 86 -6.50 14.14 16.56
N ASP A 87 -6.16 15.06 17.46
CA ASP A 87 -5.81 14.75 18.85
C ASP A 87 -7.02 14.21 19.62
N GLU A 88 -8.24 14.67 19.35
CA GLU A 88 -9.46 14.15 19.98
C GLU A 88 -9.79 12.73 19.49
N TYR A 89 -9.51 12.43 18.21
CA TYR A 89 -9.61 11.07 17.67
C TYR A 89 -8.54 10.15 18.26
N LEU A 90 -7.29 10.62 18.38
CA LEU A 90 -6.19 9.81 18.91
C LEU A 90 -6.33 9.58 20.42
N GLU A 91 -6.69 10.61 21.19
CA GLU A 91 -6.96 10.53 22.62
C GLU A 91 -8.20 9.65 22.88
N GLY A 92 -9.26 9.79 22.10
CA GLY A 92 -10.43 8.91 22.14
C GLY A 92 -10.08 7.45 21.81
N TYR A 93 -9.21 7.22 20.82
CA TYR A 93 -8.76 5.88 20.43
C TYR A 93 -7.83 5.23 21.48
N LEU A 94 -7.02 6.04 22.17
CA LEU A 94 -6.11 5.59 23.23
C LEU A 94 -6.87 5.34 24.54
N MET A 95 -7.83 6.19 24.89
CA MET A 95 -8.70 6.05 26.08
C MET A 95 -9.64 4.83 25.95
N ASP A 96 -10.22 4.59 24.77
CA ASP A 96 -11.11 3.46 24.45
C ASP A 96 -10.38 2.09 24.44
N ARG A 97 -9.04 2.09 24.41
CA ARG A 97 -8.21 0.89 24.52
C ARG A 97 -7.97 0.46 25.97
N SER A 98 -8.07 1.38 26.93
CA SER A 98 -7.87 1.08 28.35
C SER A 98 -9.12 0.47 29.01
N SER A 99 -10.32 0.77 28.51
CA SER A 99 -11.59 0.35 29.13
C SER A 99 -12.23 -0.92 28.55
N ARG A 100 -11.79 -1.41 27.38
CA ARG A 100 -12.47 -2.50 26.64
C ARG A 100 -11.69 -3.82 26.54
N TYR A 101 -11.28 -4.38 27.66
CA TYR A 101 -10.77 -5.77 27.69
C TYR A 101 -11.85 -6.80 27.24
N GLY A 102 -13.14 -6.46 27.23
CA GLY A 102 -14.24 -7.35 26.78
C GLY A 102 -14.62 -7.29 25.29
N LYS A 103 -14.53 -6.13 24.61
CA LYS A 103 -15.02 -5.94 23.22
C LYS A 103 -14.05 -6.45 22.15
N LYS A 104 -12.81 -6.79 22.54
CA LYS A 104 -11.76 -7.30 21.64
C LYS A 104 -12.07 -8.69 21.09
N MET A 105 -12.84 -9.50 21.81
CA MET A 105 -13.15 -10.88 21.42
C MET A 105 -14.10 -10.91 20.21
N GLU A 106 -15.15 -10.09 20.22
CA GLU A 106 -16.16 -10.06 19.15
C GLU A 106 -15.61 -9.57 17.79
N VAL A 107 -14.69 -8.59 17.80
CA VAL A 107 -14.08 -8.04 16.58
C VAL A 107 -13.07 -9.03 15.97
N LEU A 108 -12.33 -9.77 16.81
CA LEU A 108 -11.44 -10.84 16.34
C LEU A 108 -12.24 -12.00 15.74
N ASP A 109 -13.36 -12.40 16.35
CA ASP A 109 -14.22 -13.46 15.82
C ASP A 109 -14.87 -13.07 14.48
N PHE A 110 -15.33 -11.82 14.35
CA PHE A 110 -15.85 -11.30 13.09
C PHE A 110 -14.77 -11.29 11.99
N GLY A 111 -13.56 -10.83 12.32
CA GLY A 111 -12.41 -10.85 11.40
C GLY A 111 -12.01 -12.26 10.98
N MET A 112 -12.03 -13.22 11.90
CA MET A 112 -11.75 -14.63 11.58
C MET A 112 -12.82 -15.25 10.67
N GLN A 113 -14.09 -14.85 10.82
CA GLN A 113 -15.18 -15.33 9.97
C GLN A 113 -15.09 -14.78 8.54
N GLU A 114 -14.71 -13.52 8.38
CA GLU A 114 -14.41 -12.94 7.06
C GLU A 114 -13.21 -13.62 6.39
N ILE A 115 -12.09 -13.79 7.12
CA ILE A 115 -10.90 -14.50 6.62
C ILE A 115 -11.25 -15.91 6.16
N ARG A 116 -12.10 -16.62 6.90
CA ARG A 116 -12.55 -17.98 6.54
C ARG A 116 -13.36 -18.00 5.24
N THR A 117 -14.12 -16.94 4.97
CA THR A 117 -14.91 -16.81 3.74
C THR A 117 -14.01 -16.52 2.55
N TYR A 118 -13.07 -15.57 2.69
CA TYR A 118 -12.09 -15.28 1.65
C TYR A 118 -11.17 -16.47 1.35
N PHE A 119 -10.77 -17.22 2.39
CA PHE A 119 -9.98 -18.44 2.23
C PHE A 119 -10.73 -19.52 1.43
N ARG A 120 -12.04 -19.70 1.67
CA ARG A 120 -12.87 -20.64 0.90
C ARG A 120 -12.98 -20.24 -0.57
N LEU A 121 -13.19 -18.96 -0.85
CA LEU A 121 -13.24 -18.44 -2.22
C LEU A 121 -11.89 -18.59 -2.93
N PHE A 122 -10.79 -18.33 -2.21
CA PHE A 122 -9.43 -18.55 -2.70
C PHE A 122 -9.15 -20.03 -3.02
N LEU A 123 -9.57 -20.96 -2.15
CA LEU A 123 -9.39 -22.39 -2.39
C LEU A 123 -10.20 -22.85 -3.62
N LEU A 124 -11.44 -22.35 -3.76
CA LEU A 124 -12.29 -22.66 -4.91
C LEU A 124 -11.68 -22.13 -6.21
N SER A 125 -11.19 -20.89 -6.22
CA SER A 125 -10.52 -20.32 -7.40
C SER A 125 -9.23 -21.06 -7.74
N PHE A 126 -8.44 -21.49 -6.75
CA PHE A 126 -7.26 -22.31 -6.93
C PHE A 126 -7.58 -23.68 -7.58
N VAL A 127 -8.61 -24.37 -7.11
CA VAL A 127 -9.05 -25.66 -7.67
C VAL A 127 -9.55 -25.47 -9.12
N LEU A 128 -10.31 -24.42 -9.40
CA LEU A 128 -10.76 -24.12 -10.76
C LEU A 128 -9.60 -23.81 -11.71
N LEU A 129 -8.60 -23.05 -11.24
CA LEU A 129 -7.38 -22.77 -12.01
C LEU A 129 -6.58 -24.06 -12.29
N MET A 130 -6.44 -24.94 -11.30
CA MET A 130 -5.83 -26.26 -11.50
C MET A 130 -6.62 -27.11 -12.48
N PHE A 131 -7.95 -27.13 -12.42
CA PHE A 131 -8.77 -27.87 -13.37
C PHE A 131 -8.62 -27.34 -14.80
N MET A 132 -8.63 -26.00 -14.98
CA MET A 132 -8.42 -25.38 -16.29
C MET A 132 -7.02 -25.67 -16.84
N PHE A 133 -5.98 -25.57 -16.00
CA PHE A 133 -4.60 -25.86 -16.37
C PHE A 133 -4.39 -27.34 -16.74
N CYS A 134 -4.88 -28.26 -15.91
CA CYS A 134 -4.83 -29.70 -16.17
C CYS A 134 -5.63 -30.09 -17.41
N SER A 135 -6.81 -29.51 -17.63
CA SER A 135 -7.62 -29.76 -18.84
C SER A 135 -6.92 -29.26 -20.10
N ARG A 136 -6.24 -28.11 -20.05
CA ARG A 136 -5.46 -27.57 -21.17
C ARG A 136 -4.23 -28.44 -21.48
N ILE A 137 -3.51 -28.88 -20.45
CA ILE A 137 -2.36 -29.79 -20.61
C ILE A 137 -2.81 -31.16 -21.13
N SER A 138 -3.93 -31.70 -20.65
CA SER A 138 -4.49 -32.97 -21.12
C SER A 138 -4.83 -32.92 -22.61
N LYS A 139 -5.49 -31.84 -23.07
CA LYS A 139 -5.76 -31.63 -24.50
C LYS A 139 -4.49 -31.50 -25.35
N SER A 140 -3.43 -30.88 -24.83
CA SER A 140 -2.14 -30.79 -25.54
C SER A 140 -1.44 -32.14 -25.74
N LYS A 141 -1.66 -33.11 -24.84
CA LYS A 141 -1.10 -34.47 -24.96
C LYS A 141 -1.87 -35.35 -25.93
N LEU A 142 -3.18 -35.16 -26.07
CA LEU A 142 -4.02 -35.91 -27.02
C LEU A 142 -3.82 -35.45 -28.47
N SER A 143 -3.35 -34.23 -28.70
CA SER A 143 -3.11 -33.68 -30.04
C SER A 143 -1.70 -33.93 -30.61
N ARG A 144 -0.85 -34.77 -29.98
CA ARG A 144 0.38 -35.24 -30.63
C ARG A 144 0.02 -36.35 -31.64
N PRO A 145 0.27 -36.18 -32.95
CA PRO A 145 0.18 -37.29 -33.89
C PRO A 145 1.22 -38.33 -33.49
N GLY A 146 0.80 -39.58 -33.33
CA GLY A 146 1.73 -40.71 -33.20
C GLY A 146 2.64 -40.76 -34.41
N VAL A 147 3.95 -40.77 -34.19
CA VAL A 147 4.94 -41.03 -35.24
C VAL A 147 4.72 -42.46 -35.73
N PRO A 148 4.54 -42.72 -37.03
CA PRO A 148 4.47 -44.09 -37.53
C PRO A 148 5.85 -44.74 -37.42
N SER A 149 5.90 -45.91 -36.81
CA SER A 149 7.06 -46.82 -36.86
C SER A 149 7.32 -47.23 -38.31
N VAL A 150 8.51 -46.91 -38.81
CA VAL A 150 9.01 -47.38 -40.11
C VAL A 150 9.39 -48.87 -39.97
N PRO A 151 8.84 -49.79 -40.78
CA PRO A 151 9.30 -51.17 -40.79
C PRO A 151 10.62 -51.30 -41.59
N VAL A 152 11.45 -52.24 -41.15
CA VAL A 152 12.74 -52.67 -41.72
C VAL A 152 12.56 -53.28 -43.10
#